data_AF-A0A7X5N3A2-F1
#
_entry.id   AF-A0A7X5N3A2-F1
#
_cell.length_a   1.000
_cell.length_b   1.000
_cell.length_c   1.000
_cell.angle_alpha   90.00
_cell.angle_beta   90.00
_cell.angle_gamma   90.00
#
_symmetry.space_group_name_H-M   'P 1'
#
loop_
_entity.id
_entity.type
_entity.pdbx_description
1 polymer ?
#
loop_
_entity_poly.entity_id
_entity_poly.type
_entity_poly.pdbx_seq_one_letter_code
_entity_poly.pdbx_strand_id
1 'polypeptide(L)'
;AAPLIVGEHAKVLYQRQHIDVKRLTHCNDVRTLRGLVRAGAGVGLMSWLDAAPDVADGRLAFVPFRRHLTKPMTLALCVAPQRQLSRSALLTIQALAAKIDAMVVPVVG
;
A
#
# COMPACT_ATOMS: atom_id res chain seq x y z
N ALA A 1 19.24 1.48 -0.30
CA ALA A 1 17.85 1.96 -0.10
C ALA A 1 17.34 1.46 1.24
N ALA A 2 16.55 2.25 1.97
CA ALA A 2 15.91 1.81 3.22
C ALA A 2 14.79 0.78 2.92
N PRO A 3 14.51 -0.16 3.84
CA PRO A 3 13.48 -1.19 3.62
C PRO A 3 12.10 -0.55 3.48
N LEU A 4 11.34 -0.95 2.46
CA LEU A 4 9.93 -0.57 2.34
C LEU A 4 9.11 -1.42 3.30
N ILE A 5 8.17 -0.81 4.02
CA ILE A 5 7.25 -1.52 4.93
C ILE A 5 6.53 -2.67 4.20
N VAL A 6 6.06 -2.42 2.97
CA VAL A 6 5.40 -3.44 2.13
C VAL A 6 6.34 -4.62 1.83
N GLY A 7 7.65 -4.38 1.68
CA GLY A 7 8.64 -5.41 1.39
C GLY A 7 8.79 -6.45 2.51
N GLU A 8 8.74 -6.02 3.76
CA GLU A 8 8.75 -6.93 4.91
C GLU A 8 7.46 -7.76 4.99
N HIS A 9 6.31 -7.12 4.77
CA HIS A 9 5.01 -7.82 4.73
C HIS A 9 4.97 -8.86 3.58
N ALA A 10 5.52 -8.51 2.41
CA ALA A 10 5.64 -9.41 1.27
C ALA A 10 6.50 -10.63 1.58
N LYS A 11 7.67 -10.43 2.21
CA LYS A 11 8.57 -11.52 2.59
C LYS A 11 7.89 -12.52 3.53
N VAL A 12 7.20 -12.02 4.57
CA VAL A 12 6.45 -12.87 5.51
C VAL A 12 5.34 -13.64 4.79
N LEU A 13 4.63 -12.99 3.87
CA LEU A 13 3.59 -13.66 3.08
C LEU A 13 4.15 -14.80 2.23
N TYR A 14 5.22 -14.54 1.47
CA TYR A 14 5.84 -15.56 0.62
C TYR A 14 6.33 -16.77 1.43
N GLN A 15 6.95 -16.51 2.58
CA GLN A 15 7.40 -17.57 3.49
C GLN A 15 6.25 -18.42 4.01
N ARG A 16 5.14 -17.80 4.45
CA ARG A 16 3.97 -18.52 4.99
C ARG A 16 3.21 -19.31 3.94
N GLN A 17 3.23 -18.86 2.69
CA GLN A 17 2.54 -19.51 1.57
C GLN A 17 3.45 -20.44 0.77
N HIS A 18 4.70 -20.66 1.22
CA HIS A 18 5.69 -21.46 0.51
C HIS A 18 5.88 -21.05 -0.96
N ILE A 19 5.78 -19.76 -1.24
CA ILE A 19 6.00 -19.21 -2.58
C ILE A 19 7.51 -19.01 -2.74
N ASP A 20 8.12 -19.76 -3.65
CA ASP A 20 9.50 -19.55 -4.05
C ASP A 20 9.58 -18.36 -5.02
N VAL A 21 10.20 -17.27 -4.56
CA VAL A 21 10.33 -16.04 -5.34
C VAL A 21 11.78 -15.87 -5.77
N LYS A 22 12.05 -16.11 -7.06
CA LYS A 22 13.34 -15.75 -7.66
C LYS A 22 13.41 -14.23 -7.81
N ARG A 23 14.27 -13.57 -7.03
CA ARG A 23 14.50 -12.12 -7.16
C ARG A 23 15.28 -11.82 -8.43
N LEU A 24 14.58 -11.39 -9.48
CA LEU A 24 15.19 -11.00 -10.76
C LEU A 24 15.70 -9.56 -10.77
N THR A 25 15.06 -8.68 -10.01
CA THR A 25 15.39 -7.24 -9.97
C THR A 25 15.01 -6.68 -8.61
N HIS A 26 15.62 -5.55 -8.23
CA HIS A 26 15.28 -4.81 -7.02
C HIS A 26 14.96 -3.36 -7.36
N CYS A 27 13.78 -2.89 -6.96
CA CYS A 27 13.34 -1.52 -7.11
C CYS A 27 12.57 -1.10 -5.85
N ASN A 28 12.75 0.13 -5.40
CA ASN A 28 12.04 0.71 -4.27
C ASN A 28 11.08 1.85 -4.73
N ASP A 29 10.71 1.85 -6.01
CA ASP A 29 9.78 2.81 -6.58
C ASP A 29 8.49 2.09 -7.04
N VAL A 30 7.39 2.42 -6.39
CA VAL A 30 6.08 1.86 -6.70
C VAL A 30 5.57 2.28 -8.08
N ARG A 31 5.99 3.43 -8.61
CA ARG A 31 5.65 3.90 -9.96
C ARG A 31 6.25 2.98 -11.02
N THR A 32 7.51 2.58 -10.82
CA THR A 32 8.18 1.60 -11.69
C THR A 32 7.47 0.25 -11.65
N LEU A 33 7.11 -0.22 -10.45
CA LEU A 33 6.39 -1.48 -10.27
C LEU A 33 5.03 -1.45 -10.99
N ARG A 34 4.24 -0.37 -10.82
CA ARG A 34 2.97 -0.19 -11.55
C ARG A 34 3.18 -0.11 -13.06
N GLY A 35 4.22 0.58 -13.52
CA GLY A 35 4.58 0.65 -14.94
C GLY A 35 4.85 -0.73 -15.55
N LEU A 36 5.60 -1.59 -14.83
CA LEU A 36 5.89 -2.96 -15.26
C LEU A 36 4.62 -3.82 -15.32
N VAL A 37 3.76 -3.75 -14.31
CA VAL A 37 2.48 -4.49 -14.31
C VAL A 37 1.59 -4.02 -15.47
N ARG A 38 1.50 -2.71 -15.70
CA ARG A 38 0.74 -2.13 -16.83
C ARG A 38 1.30 -2.54 -18.19
N ALA A 39 2.61 -2.77 -18.29
CA ALA A 39 3.27 -3.26 -19.49
C ALA A 39 3.15 -4.78 -19.68
N GLY A 40 2.45 -5.49 -18.79
CA GLY A 40 2.25 -6.94 -18.88
C GLY A 40 3.44 -7.78 -18.40
N ALA A 41 4.39 -7.19 -17.67
CA ALA A 41 5.57 -7.92 -17.19
C ALA A 41 5.25 -8.94 -16.08
N GLY A 42 4.04 -8.89 -15.49
CA GLY A 42 3.57 -9.82 -14.47
C GLY A 42 2.59 -9.20 -13.49
N VAL A 43 2.46 -9.81 -12.31
CA VAL A 43 1.63 -9.34 -11.19
C VAL A 43 2.47 -8.63 -10.13
N GLY A 44 1.87 -7.65 -9.47
CA GLY A 44 2.54 -6.85 -8.43
C GLY A 44 1.87 -7.01 -7.07
N LEU A 45 2.68 -7.01 -6.02
CA LEU A 45 2.23 -6.91 -4.63
C LEU A 45 2.45 -5.48 -4.12
N MET A 46 1.37 -4.78 -3.81
CA MET A 46 1.40 -3.41 -3.31
C MET A 46 0.24 -3.12 -2.37
N SER A 47 0.29 -2.01 -1.64
CA SER A 47 -0.83 -1.59 -0.80
C SER A 47 -2.00 -1.07 -1.66
N TRP A 48 -3.20 -1.06 -1.09
CA TRP A 48 -4.35 -0.44 -1.78
C TRP A 48 -4.10 1.04 -2.10
N LEU A 49 -3.44 1.77 -1.19
CA LEU A 49 -3.08 3.18 -1.39
C LEU A 49 -2.26 3.40 -2.67
N ASP A 50 -1.41 2.45 -3.02
CA ASP A 50 -0.57 2.51 -4.21
C ASP A 50 -1.34 2.19 -5.49
N ALA A 51 -2.25 1.21 -5.43
CA ALA A 51 -2.98 0.70 -6.59
C ALA A 51 -4.23 1.53 -6.93
N ALA A 52 -4.87 2.14 -5.92
CA ALA A 52 -6.19 2.77 -6.04
C ALA A 52 -6.32 3.74 -7.23
N PRO A 53 -5.34 4.61 -7.55
CA PRO A 53 -5.44 5.52 -8.70
C PRO A 53 -5.51 4.77 -10.03
N ASP A 54 -4.67 3.76 -10.23
CA ASP A 54 -4.67 2.98 -11.48
C ASP A 54 -5.90 2.07 -11.60
N VAL A 55 -6.47 1.62 -10.47
CA VAL A 55 -7.72 0.87 -10.45
C VAL A 55 -8.90 1.75 -10.79
N ALA A 56 -8.97 2.95 -10.22
CA ALA A 56 -10.00 3.95 -10.55
C ALA A 56 -9.97 4.34 -12.04
N ASP A 57 -8.77 4.41 -12.63
CA ASP A 57 -8.57 4.69 -14.05
C ASP A 57 -8.78 3.44 -14.96
N GLY A 58 -9.12 2.27 -14.40
CA GLY A 58 -9.28 1.02 -15.17
C GLY A 58 -7.99 0.46 -15.77
N ARG A 59 -6.81 0.92 -15.30
CA ARG A 59 -5.49 0.53 -15.81
C ARG A 59 -4.91 -0.68 -15.10
N LEU A 60 -5.40 -0.98 -13.89
CA LEU A 60 -5.01 -2.15 -13.10
C LEU A 60 -6.24 -2.80 -12.47
N ALA A 61 -6.20 -4.12 -12.32
CA ALA A 61 -7.10 -4.84 -11.43
C ALA A 61 -6.40 -5.08 -10.09
N PHE A 62 -7.14 -4.93 -8.99
CA PHE A 62 -6.63 -5.18 -7.64
C PHE A 62 -7.38 -6.35 -6.99
N VAL A 63 -6.62 -7.36 -6.57
CA VAL A 63 -7.15 -8.53 -5.86
C VAL A 63 -6.68 -8.45 -4.41
N PRO A 64 -7.53 -8.08 -3.45
CA PRO A 64 -7.16 -8.09 -2.04
C PRO A 64 -6.91 -9.52 -1.57
N PHE A 65 -6.01 -9.68 -0.59
CA PHE A 65 -5.84 -10.97 0.05
C PHE A 65 -7.07 -11.35 0.86
N ARG A 66 -7.32 -12.66 0.96
CA ARG A 66 -8.27 -13.21 1.94
C ARG A 66 -7.84 -12.77 3.34
N ARG A 67 -8.84 -12.46 4.19
CA ARG A 67 -8.62 -12.13 5.60
C ARG A 67 -7.70 -13.20 6.23
N HIS A 68 -6.76 -12.76 7.07
CA HIS A 68 -5.75 -13.57 7.78
C HIS A 68 -4.47 -13.98 7.02
N LEU A 69 -4.37 -13.77 5.70
CA LEU A 69 -3.12 -14.08 4.98
C LEU A 69 -1.99 -13.11 5.29
N THR A 70 -2.32 -11.86 5.61
CA THR A 70 -1.36 -10.80 5.95
C THR A 70 -1.78 -10.07 7.22
N LYS A 71 -0.79 -9.61 8.01
CA LYS A 71 -1.05 -8.65 9.08
C LYS A 71 -1.48 -7.33 8.44
N PRO A 72 -2.57 -6.68 8.92
CA PRO A 72 -2.96 -5.37 8.42
C PRO A 72 -1.81 -4.37 8.54
N MET A 73 -1.65 -3.52 7.52
CA MET A 73 -0.76 -2.37 7.59
C MET A 73 -1.51 -1.20 8.25
N THR A 74 -0.86 -0.54 9.20
CA THR A 74 -1.40 0.66 9.84
C THR A 74 -0.85 1.91 9.15
N LEU A 75 -1.74 2.76 8.65
CA LEU A 75 -1.38 4.13 8.28
C LEU A 75 -1.61 5.03 9.50
N ALA A 76 -0.57 5.74 9.95
CA ALA A 76 -0.64 6.63 11.09
C ALA A 76 -0.28 8.07 10.68
N LEU A 77 -1.00 9.02 11.26
CA LEU A 77 -0.71 10.44 11.13
C LEU A 77 -0.05 10.91 12.43
N CYS A 78 1.23 11.26 12.35
CA CYS A 78 2.06 11.53 13.53
C CYS A 78 2.39 13.01 13.64
N VAL A 79 2.31 13.53 14.88
CA VAL A 79 2.78 14.87 15.25
C VAL A 79 3.77 14.75 16.40
N ALA A 80 4.72 15.68 16.50
CA ALA A 80 5.65 15.69 17.62
C ALA A 80 4.87 15.94 18.93
N PRO A 81 5.09 15.14 19.98
CA PRO A 81 4.20 15.12 21.17
C PRO A 81 4.14 16.44 21.93
N GLN A 82 5.18 17.27 21.86
CA GLN A 82 5.24 18.58 22.53
C GLN A 82 4.92 19.76 21.61
N ARG A 83 4.54 19.51 20.35
CA ARG A 83 4.28 20.58 19.38
C ARG A 83 2.85 21.08 19.50
N GLN A 84 2.66 22.33 19.91
CA GLN A 84 1.37 22.99 19.73
C GLN A 84 1.07 23.11 18.24
N LEU A 85 -0.04 22.51 17.83
CA LEU A 85 -0.53 22.57 16.45
C LEU A 85 -1.27 23.88 16.24
N SER A 86 -1.03 24.53 15.10
CA SER A 86 -1.86 25.65 14.69
C SER A 86 -3.28 25.15 14.39
N ARG A 87 -4.25 26.07 14.41
CA ARG A 87 -5.63 25.75 14.03
C ARG A 87 -5.70 25.15 12.63
N SER A 88 -4.95 25.70 11.69
CA SER A 88 -4.88 25.19 10.31
C SER A 88 -4.34 23.76 10.26
N ALA A 89 -3.30 23.43 11.03
CA ALA A 89 -2.76 22.07 11.08
C ALA A 89 -3.80 21.07 11.61
N LEU A 90 -4.53 21.44 12.66
CA LEU A 90 -5.59 20.60 13.21
C LEU A 90 -6.72 20.37 12.21
N LEU A 91 -7.16 21.41 11.50
CA LEU A 91 -8.18 21.31 10.46
C LEU A 91 -7.72 20.40 9.30
N THR A 92 -6.46 20.52 8.87
CA THR A 92 -5.89 19.66 7.85
C THR A 92 -5.85 18.20 8.29
N ILE A 93 -5.44 17.93 9.54
CA ILE A 93 -5.42 16.58 10.12
C ILE A 93 -6.82 15.96 10.11
N GLN A 94 -7.84 16.71 10.54
CA GLN A 94 -9.24 16.25 10.54
C GLN A 94 -9.74 15.96 9.12
N ALA A 95 -9.49 16.87 8.17
CA ALA A 95 -9.88 16.68 6.79
C ALA A 95 -9.18 15.48 6.12
N LEU A 96 -7.91 15.26 6.45
CA LEU A 96 -7.14 14.13 5.95
C LEU A 96 -7.63 12.81 6.54
N ALA A 97 -7.87 12.74 7.85
CA ALA A 97 -8.38 11.55 8.52
C ALA A 97 -9.72 11.12 7.91
N ALA A 98 -10.67 12.05 7.74
CA ALA A 98 -11.96 11.75 7.12
C ALA A 98 -11.83 11.20 5.69
N LYS A 99 -10.88 11.71 4.90
CA LYS A 99 -10.60 11.20 3.56
C LYS A 99 -9.99 9.79 3.58
N ILE A 100 -9.10 9.50 4.52
CA ILE A 100 -8.49 8.19 4.69
C ILE A 100 -9.55 7.16 5.11
N ASP A 101 -10.40 7.50 6.08
CA ASP A 101 -11.47 6.61 6.56
C ASP A 101 -12.52 6.30 5.47
N ALA A 102 -12.75 7.26 4.56
CA ALA A 102 -13.62 7.08 3.41
C ALA A 102 -13.00 6.21 2.29
N MET A 103 -11.71 5.84 2.37
CA MET A 103 -11.11 4.96 1.37
C MET A 103 -11.65 3.53 1.49
N VAL A 104 -12.51 3.16 0.55
CA VAL A 104 -13.02 1.78 0.44
C VAL A 104 -11.97 0.92 -0.25
N VAL A 105 -11.55 -0.17 0.42
CA VAL A 105 -10.79 -1.25 -0.22
C VAL A 105 -11.81 -2.17 -0.90
N PRO A 106 -11.63 -2.52 -2.19
CA PRO A 106 -12.52 -3.46 -2.84
C PRO A 106 -12.56 -4.77 -2.06
N VAL A 107 -13.75 -5.32 -1.84
CA VAL A 107 -13.95 -6.61 -1.18
C VAL A 107 -14.06 -7.67 -2.27
N VAL A 108 -13.36 -8.79 -2.10
CA VAL A 108 -13.60 -9.98 -2.93
C VAL A 108 -14.85 -10.66 -2.39
N GLY A 109 -15.85 -10.82 -3.26
CA GLY A 109 -17.05 -11.63 -3.03
C GLY A 109 -16.76 -13.13 -3.10
#